data_AF-A0A532CZ99-F1
#
_entry.id   AF-A0A532CZ99-F1
#
_cell.length_a   1.000
_cell.length_b   1.000
_cell.length_c   1.000
_cell.angle_alpha   90.00
_cell.angle_beta   90.00
_cell.angle_gamma   90.00
#
_symmetry.space_group_name_H-M   'P 1'
#
loop_
_entity.id
_entity.type
_entity.pdbx_description
1 polymer ?
#
loop_
_entity_poly.entity_id
_entity_poly.type
_entity_poly.pdbx_seq_one_letter_code
_entity_poly.pdbx_strand_id
1 'polypeptide(L)'
;MATTRTSKQVTVVTANDLGHALDLSAADTAEMEFRSELTVVLAKIIQAGRLTHAAIAKGAGTSRTRVTAIANGNAHGVSSDVLIRVLAATGHRAEVRVKRAAA
;
A
#
# COMPACT_ATOMS: atom_id res chain seq x y z
N MET A 1 32.43 26.26 -14.44
CA MET A 1 31.51 26.84 -13.43
C MET A 1 30.65 25.71 -12.90
N ALA A 2 30.78 25.36 -11.62
CA ALA A 2 29.95 24.34 -10.99
C ALA A 2 28.58 24.94 -10.68
N THR A 3 27.52 24.43 -11.31
CA THR A 3 26.15 24.81 -10.99
C THR A 3 25.75 24.17 -9.68
N THR A 4 25.68 24.97 -8.62
CA THR A 4 25.12 24.57 -7.33
C THR A 4 23.63 24.29 -7.52
N ARG A 5 23.24 23.01 -7.62
CA ARG A 5 21.83 22.62 -7.52
C ARG A 5 21.39 22.87 -6.08
N THR A 6 20.77 24.01 -5.82
CA THR A 6 19.98 24.25 -4.62
C THR A 6 18.78 23.31 -4.65
N SER A 7 18.91 22.13 -4.02
CA SER A 7 17.78 21.23 -3.85
C SER A 7 16.82 21.85 -2.83
N LYS A 8 15.64 22.29 -3.28
CA LYS A 8 14.56 22.74 -2.40
C LYS A 8 14.05 21.52 -1.63
N GLN A 9 14.31 21.48 -0.33
CA GLN A 9 13.78 20.43 0.56
C GLN A 9 12.38 20.83 1.03
N VAL A 10 11.46 19.86 1.02
CA VAL A 10 10.09 20.02 1.52
C VAL A 10 9.83 18.91 2.52
N THR A 11 9.34 19.27 3.71
CA THR A 11 8.91 18.32 4.73
C THR A 11 7.39 18.28 4.75
N VAL A 12 6.82 17.09 4.66
CA VAL A 12 5.37 16.83 4.64
C VAL A 12 5.02 15.83 5.73
N VAL A 13 3.81 15.92 6.29
CA VAL A 13 3.36 15.04 7.38
C VAL A 13 2.21 14.14 6.94
N THR A 14 1.32 14.64 6.08
CA THR A 14 0.15 13.89 5.61
C THR A 14 0.36 13.33 4.21
N ALA A 15 -0.39 12.27 3.86
CA ALA A 15 -0.40 11.75 2.50
C ALA A 15 -0.88 12.80 1.49
N ASN A 16 -1.84 13.65 1.89
CA ASN A 16 -2.33 14.76 1.07
C ASN A 16 -1.23 15.78 0.75
N ASP A 17 -0.48 16.22 1.76
CA ASP A 17 0.65 17.15 1.57
C ASP A 17 1.74 16.53 0.68
N LEU A 18 1.99 15.23 0.85
CA LEU A 18 2.94 14.49 0.00
C LEU A 18 2.45 14.42 -1.45
N GLY A 19 1.17 14.14 -1.67
CA GLY A 19 0.55 14.14 -2.99
C GLY A 19 0.71 15.48 -3.69
N HIS A 20 0.40 16.58 -2.99
CA HIS A 20 0.62 17.94 -3.51
C HIS A 20 2.09 18.25 -3.81
N ALA A 21 3.01 17.85 -2.92
CA ALA A 21 4.44 18.07 -3.14
C ALA A 21 5.00 17.29 -4.34
N LEU A 22 4.35 16.19 -4.72
CA LEU A 22 4.68 15.35 -5.86
C LEU A 22 3.83 15.64 -7.11
N ASP A 23 2.97 16.67 -7.07
CA ASP A 23 2.05 17.05 -8.15
C ASP A 23 1.10 15.91 -8.58
N LEU A 24 0.66 15.11 -7.61
CA LEU A 24 -0.31 14.04 -7.81
C LEU A 24 -1.74 14.58 -7.77
N SER A 25 -2.65 13.92 -8.50
CA SER A 25 -4.06 14.21 -8.36
C SER A 25 -4.59 13.78 -6.99
N ALA A 26 -5.70 14.38 -6.56
CA ALA A 26 -6.38 13.96 -5.32
C ALA A 26 -6.81 12.48 -5.38
N ALA A 27 -7.18 12.00 -6.58
CA ALA A 27 -7.57 10.61 -6.79
C ALA A 27 -6.38 9.65 -6.62
N ASP A 28 -5.23 9.97 -7.23
CA ASP A 28 -4.01 9.15 -7.11
C ASP A 28 -3.52 9.13 -5.66
N THR A 29 -3.54 10.29 -5.01
CA THR A 29 -3.12 10.43 -3.61
C THR A 29 -3.99 9.57 -2.69
N ALA A 30 -5.32 9.62 -2.86
CA ALA A 30 -6.25 8.81 -2.08
C ALA A 30 -6.09 7.31 -2.34
N GLU A 31 -5.89 6.89 -3.59
CA GLU A 31 -5.63 5.49 -3.92
C GLU A 31 -4.32 5.00 -3.28
N MET A 32 -3.26 5.79 -3.39
CA MET A 32 -1.94 5.47 -2.86
C MET A 32 -1.95 5.39 -1.33
N GLU A 33 -2.61 6.33 -0.64
CA GLU A 33 -2.79 6.30 0.81
C GLU A 33 -3.49 5.02 1.24
N PHE A 34 -4.67 4.73 0.67
CA PHE A 34 -5.45 3.54 0.98
C PHE A 34 -4.64 2.25 0.74
N ARG A 35 -3.96 2.15 -0.40
CA ARG A 35 -3.14 0.98 -0.73
C ARG A 35 -1.95 0.83 0.20
N SER A 36 -1.32 1.93 0.61
CA SER A 36 -0.22 1.93 1.57
C SER A 36 -0.68 1.41 2.93
N GLU A 37 -1.79 1.95 3.46
CA GLU A 37 -2.38 1.50 4.73
C GLU A 37 -2.71 0.00 4.70
N LEU A 38 -3.40 -0.46 3.65
CA LEU A 38 -3.74 -1.87 3.48
C LEU A 38 -2.49 -2.75 3.40
N THR A 39 -1.44 -2.31 2.71
CA THR A 39 -0.18 -3.05 2.57
C THR A 39 0.55 -3.18 3.90
N VAL A 40 0.58 -2.12 4.71
CA VAL A 40 1.18 -2.15 6.06
C VAL A 40 0.45 -3.12 6.96
N VAL A 41 -0.88 -3.11 6.95
CA VAL A 41 -1.71 -4.05 7.73
C VAL A 41 -1.48 -5.49 7.26
N LEU A 42 -1.48 -5.73 5.96
CA LEU A 42 -1.21 -7.04 5.38
C LEU A 42 0.17 -7.57 5.76
N ALA A 43 1.21 -6.76 5.67
CA ALA A 43 2.56 -7.15 6.04
C ALA A 43 2.62 -7.66 7.49
N LYS A 44 1.99 -6.92 8.42
CA LYS A 44 1.88 -7.31 9.83
C LYS A 44 1.13 -8.63 10.01
N ILE A 45 -0.03 -8.79 9.36
CA ILE A 45 -0.85 -10.01 9.43
C ILE A 45 -0.07 -11.22 8.91
N ILE A 46 0.61 -11.08 7.77
CA ILE A 46 1.36 -12.18 7.16
C ILE A 46 2.53 -12.58 8.05
N GLN A 47 3.25 -11.60 8.61
CA GLN A 47 4.40 -11.85 9.50
C GLN A 47 4.01 -12.47 10.84
N ALA A 48 2.87 -12.07 11.42
CA ALA A 48 2.36 -12.62 12.67
C ALA A 48 1.59 -13.95 12.49
N GLY A 49 1.19 -14.26 11.26
CA GLY A 49 0.37 -15.41 10.91
C GLY A 49 1.14 -16.73 10.89
N ARG A 50 0.38 -17.82 10.81
CA ARG A 50 0.90 -19.21 10.71
C ARG A 50 0.88 -19.78 9.30
N LEU A 51 0.23 -19.08 8.35
CA LEU A 51 0.12 -19.55 6.98
C LEU A 51 1.40 -19.26 6.21
N THR A 52 1.85 -20.22 5.40
CA THR A 52 2.97 -19.98 4.49
C THR A 52 2.55 -19.04 3.36
N HIS A 53 3.51 -18.32 2.77
CA HIS A 53 3.22 -17.47 1.61
C HIS A 53 2.60 -18.25 0.44
N ALA A 54 2.93 -19.55 0.30
CA ALA A 54 2.35 -20.41 -0.73
C ALA A 54 0.87 -20.73 -0.44
N ALA A 55 0.50 -20.99 0.82
CA ALA A 55 -0.88 -21.23 1.21
C ALA A 55 -1.74 -19.98 1.01
N ILE A 56 -1.23 -18.81 1.41
CA ILE A 56 -1.89 -17.51 1.20
C ILE A 56 -2.08 -17.25 -0.29
N ALA A 57 -1.03 -17.45 -1.10
CA ALA A 57 -1.08 -17.23 -2.54
C ALA A 57 -2.14 -18.11 -3.22
N LYS A 58 -2.23 -19.39 -2.82
CA LYS A 58 -3.25 -20.33 -3.30
C LYS A 58 -4.67 -19.84 -2.95
N GLY A 59 -4.90 -19.41 -1.70
CA GLY A 59 -6.20 -18.88 -1.28
C GLY A 59 -6.59 -17.56 -1.96
N ALA A 60 -5.60 -16.73 -2.27
CA ALA A 60 -5.82 -15.42 -2.89
C ALA A 60 -5.85 -15.43 -4.43
N GLY A 61 -5.58 -16.58 -5.06
CA GLY A 61 -5.49 -16.70 -6.52
C GLY A 61 -4.35 -15.86 -7.12
N THR A 62 -3.19 -15.82 -6.46
CA THR A 62 -2.04 -15.02 -6.87
C THR A 62 -0.73 -15.81 -6.76
N SER A 63 0.41 -15.21 -7.14
CA SER A 63 1.70 -15.89 -7.04
C SER A 63 2.32 -15.77 -5.63
N ARG A 64 3.07 -16.79 -5.22
CA ARG A 64 3.85 -16.77 -3.97
C ARG A 64 4.78 -15.57 -3.91
N THR A 65 5.42 -15.21 -5.03
CA THR A 65 6.34 -14.05 -5.11
C THR A 65 5.62 -12.73 -4.79
N ARG A 66 4.38 -12.55 -5.28
CA ARG A 66 3.59 -11.36 -4.92
C ARG A 66 3.27 -11.33 -3.42
N VAL A 67 2.92 -12.47 -2.81
CA VAL A 67 2.69 -12.53 -1.36
C VAL A 67 3.96 -12.19 -0.58
N THR A 68 5.13 -12.69 -1.00
CA THR A 68 6.41 -12.31 -0.39
C THR A 68 6.68 -10.81 -0.53
N ALA A 69 6.42 -10.21 -1.69
CA ALA A 69 6.59 -8.77 -1.88
C ALA A 69 5.69 -7.96 -0.93
N ILE A 70 4.41 -8.35 -0.81
CA ILE A 70 3.45 -7.72 0.12
C ILE A 70 3.91 -7.87 1.57
N ALA A 71 4.39 -9.04 1.97
CA ALA A 71 4.93 -9.29 3.31
C ALA A 71 6.14 -8.39 3.65
N ASN A 72 6.86 -7.94 2.62
CA ASN A 72 7.98 -7.00 2.73
C ASN A 72 7.55 -5.53 2.53
N GLY A 73 6.25 -5.23 2.53
CA GLY A 73 5.72 -3.86 2.35
C GLY A 73 5.73 -3.37 0.90
N ASN A 74 6.00 -4.23 -0.08
CA ASN A 74 6.03 -3.87 -1.50
C ASN A 74 4.78 -4.36 -2.23
N ALA A 75 3.87 -3.44 -2.53
CA ALA A 75 2.66 -3.69 -3.33
C ALA A 75 2.76 -3.16 -4.77
N HIS A 76 3.97 -2.85 -5.26
CA HIS A 76 4.16 -2.38 -6.62
C HIS A 76 3.69 -3.43 -7.64
N GLY A 77 2.90 -3.00 -8.64
CA GLY A 77 2.33 -3.90 -9.64
C GLY A 77 1.26 -4.89 -9.12
N VAL A 78 0.77 -4.69 -7.89
CA VAL A 78 -0.31 -5.47 -7.27
C VAL A 78 -1.56 -4.60 -7.15
N SER A 79 -2.68 -5.01 -7.77
CA SER A 79 -3.94 -4.27 -7.68
C SER A 79 -4.55 -4.34 -6.28
N SER A 80 -5.39 -3.35 -5.95
CA SER A 80 -6.16 -3.32 -4.69
C SER A 80 -7.01 -4.60 -4.51
N ASP A 81 -7.62 -5.11 -5.58
CA ASP A 81 -8.39 -6.37 -5.54
C ASP A 81 -7.54 -7.56 -5.09
N VAL A 82 -6.29 -7.64 -5.55
CA VAL A 82 -5.37 -8.70 -5.12
C VAL A 82 -5.00 -8.53 -3.65
N LEU A 83 -4.75 -7.31 -3.19
CA LEU A 83 -4.48 -7.04 -1.76
C LEU A 83 -5.67 -7.49 -0.89
N ILE A 84 -6.90 -7.18 -1.32
CA ILE A 84 -8.13 -7.59 -0.61
C ILE A 84 -8.28 -9.12 -0.60
N ARG A 85 -8.01 -9.81 -1.72
CA ARG A 85 -8.03 -11.29 -1.75
C ARG A 85 -6.94 -11.91 -0.87
N VAL A 86 -5.76 -11.31 -0.80
CA VAL A 86 -4.69 -11.74 0.11
C VAL A 86 -5.13 -11.57 1.57
N LEU A 87 -5.79 -10.45 1.90
CA LEU A 87 -6.36 -10.24 3.24
C LEU A 87 -7.38 -11.33 3.59
N ALA A 88 -8.32 -11.60 2.68
CA ALA A 88 -9.32 -12.66 2.84
C ALA A 88 -8.68 -14.06 3.03
N ALA A 89 -7.63 -14.38 2.28
CA ALA A 89 -6.90 -15.64 2.39
C ALA A 89 -6.19 -15.83 3.74
N THR A 90 -5.97 -14.75 4.50
CA THR A 90 -5.45 -14.81 5.87
C THR A 90 -6.53 -14.96 6.95
N GLY A 91 -7.82 -15.07 6.55
CA GLY A 91 -8.95 -15.14 7.48
C GLY A 91 -9.44 -13.78 7.99
N HIS A 92 -8.96 -12.68 7.40
CA HIS A 92 -9.35 -11.32 7.78
C HIS A 92 -10.29 -10.71 6.73
N ARG A 93 -11.05 -9.70 7.13
CA ARG A 93 -11.95 -8.96 6.23
C ARG A 93 -11.72 -7.46 6.39
N ALA A 94 -11.77 -6.73 5.28
CA ALA A 94 -11.77 -5.27 5.30
C ALA A 94 -13.18 -4.73 5.59
N GLU A 95 -13.24 -3.65 6.37
CA GLU A 95 -14.43 -2.82 6.55
C GLU A 95 -14.22 -1.49 5.84
N VAL A 96 -15.25 -1.00 5.14
CA VAL A 96 -15.19 0.29 4.46
C VAL A 96 -15.77 1.37 5.37
N ARG A 97 -14.98 2.42 5.61
CA ARG A 97 -15.43 3.66 6.24
C ARG A 97 -15.17 4.79 5.27
N VAL A 98 -16.21 5.55 4.95
CA VAL A 98 -16.13 6.69 4.03
C VAL A 98 -16.11 7.98 4.84
N LYS A 99 -15.16 8.85 4.52
CA LYS A 99 -15.09 10.23 5.04
C LYS A 99 -15.18 11.20 3.87
N ARG A 100 -15.70 12.39 4.12
CA ARG A 100 -15.64 13.48 3.14
C ARG A 100 -14.16 13.88 2.99
N ALA A 101 -13.66 13.88 1.75
CA ALA A 101 -12.33 14.40 1.46
C ALA A 101 -12.25 15.88 1.85
N ALA A 102 -11.14 16.30 2.44
CA ALA A 102 -10.86 17.72 2.61
C ALA A 102 -10.81 18.34 1.20
N ALA A 103 -11.60 19.40 1.00
CA ALA A 103 -11.61 20.18 -0.24
C ALA A 103 -10.37 21.07 -0.31
#